data_AF-A0AAU9UTS9-F1
#
_entry.id   AF-A0AAU9UTS9-F1
#
_cell.length_a   1.000
_cell.length_b   1.000
_cell.length_c   1.000
_cell.angle_alpha   90.00
_cell.angle_beta   90.00
_cell.angle_gamma   90.00
#
_symmetry.space_group_name_H-M   'P 1'
#
loop_
_entity.id
_entity.type
_entity.pdbx_description
1 polymer ?
#
loop_
_entity_poly.entity_id
_entity_poly.type
_entity_poly.pdbx_seq_one_letter_code
_entity_poly.pdbx_strand_id
1 'polypeptide(L)'
;MDLKTFADNDFDPKKWINKAWSTTGNQEKEIFVANTVTRLQLYMKQLSNSLDETTSQIVTSIPRVLQDASQLQLEGALLHQKLGTLEQQVQGVEEQTGHSIKSLQKIDQLKSRLENAASTLREADKWVALATSLEDILEAGVPTQKEKLEELAEQVTAMTASLEALSDSSDYEMKRMQLETLYNRLEAAISPPLLEALTQMDAGKYNTIKAGDSISI
;
A
#
# COMPACT_ATOMS: atom_id res chain seq x y z
N MET A 1 74.25 16.95 9.46
CA MET A 1 74.74 17.08 8.08
C MET A 1 73.52 16.88 7.20
N ASP A 2 73.11 17.88 6.43
CA ASP A 2 71.89 17.81 5.62
C ASP A 2 72.20 17.14 4.27
N LEU A 3 71.68 15.93 4.06
CA LEU A 3 71.93 15.11 2.86
C LEU A 3 71.40 15.77 1.58
N LYS A 4 70.46 16.72 1.72
CA LYS A 4 69.94 17.50 0.59
C LYS A 4 71.01 18.33 -0.11
N THR A 5 72.02 18.78 0.64
CA THR A 5 73.13 19.56 0.08
C THR A 5 73.98 18.78 -0.92
N PHE A 6 74.02 17.43 -0.84
CA PHE A 6 74.71 16.59 -1.82
C PHE A 6 73.86 16.30 -3.07
N ALA A 7 72.56 16.56 -3.01
CA ALA A 7 71.65 16.40 -4.13
C ALA A 7 71.51 17.70 -4.97
N ASP A 8 72.12 18.80 -4.52
CA ASP A 8 72.12 20.08 -5.24
C ASP A 8 73.05 20.04 -6.47
N ASN A 9 72.56 20.51 -7.63
CA ASN A 9 73.32 20.52 -8.88
C ASN A 9 74.56 21.44 -8.88
N ASP A 10 74.67 22.38 -7.93
CA ASP A 10 75.81 23.31 -7.74
C ASP A 10 76.66 22.94 -6.50
N PHE A 11 76.65 21.67 -6.10
CA PHE A 11 77.41 21.23 -4.93
C PHE A 11 78.92 21.44 -5.13
N ASP A 12 79.53 22.29 -4.30
CA ASP A 12 80.98 22.52 -4.26
C ASP A 12 81.60 21.81 -3.05
N PRO A 13 82.33 20.69 -3.26
CA PRO A 13 82.95 19.93 -2.20
C PRO A 13 83.95 20.76 -1.38
N LYS A 14 84.65 21.72 -1.99
CA LYS A 14 85.67 22.53 -1.30
C LYS A 14 85.02 23.53 -0.36
N LYS A 15 83.98 24.24 -0.82
CA LYS A 15 83.21 25.16 0.03
C LYS A 15 82.56 24.40 1.18
N TRP A 16 82.04 23.21 0.92
CA TRP A 16 81.42 22.36 1.93
C TRP A 16 82.42 21.88 3.00
N ILE A 17 83.59 21.33 2.59
CA ILE A 17 84.64 20.90 3.52
C ILE A 17 85.12 22.08 4.38
N ASN A 18 85.38 23.24 3.76
CA ASN A 18 85.85 24.43 4.46
C ASN A 18 84.84 24.94 5.50
N LYS A 19 83.54 24.92 5.16
CA LYS A 19 82.45 25.28 6.08
C LYS A 19 82.28 24.27 7.22
N ALA A 20 82.41 22.97 6.92
CA ALA A 20 82.32 21.92 7.93
C ALA A 20 83.52 21.99 8.90
N TRP A 21 84.71 22.27 8.39
CA TRP A 21 85.92 22.47 9.18
C TRP A 21 85.84 23.70 10.09
N SER A 22 85.39 24.85 9.58
CA SER A 22 85.28 26.09 10.37
C SER A 22 84.32 25.96 11.56
N THR A 23 83.42 24.98 11.53
CA THR A 23 82.43 24.72 12.58
C THR A 23 82.96 23.77 13.67
N THR A 24 84.09 23.08 13.43
CA THR A 24 84.54 21.95 14.27
C THR A 24 85.63 22.31 15.29
N GLY A 25 86.17 23.53 15.24
CA GLY A 25 87.06 24.08 16.28
C GLY A 25 88.43 23.38 16.37
N ASN A 26 89.46 23.96 15.73
CA ASN A 26 90.90 23.68 15.88
C ASN A 26 91.35 22.22 16.10
N GLN A 27 90.62 21.23 15.57
CA GLN A 27 91.06 19.83 15.51
C GLN A 27 92.23 19.71 14.53
N GLU A 28 92.95 18.58 14.48
CA GLU A 28 93.91 18.32 13.41
C GLU A 28 93.19 17.96 12.10
N LYS A 29 93.68 18.50 10.98
CA LYS A 29 93.01 18.39 9.66
C LYS A 29 92.80 16.95 9.23
N GLU A 30 93.81 16.12 9.47
CA GLU A 30 93.78 14.71 9.12
C GLU A 30 92.72 13.95 9.91
N ILE A 31 92.58 14.23 11.22
CA ILE A 31 91.59 13.58 12.09
C ILE A 31 90.16 13.97 11.68
N PHE A 32 89.92 15.22 11.32
CA PHE A 32 88.59 15.65 10.84
C PHE A 32 88.22 15.04 9.50
N VAL A 33 89.15 15.02 8.54
CA VAL A 33 88.91 14.42 7.23
C VAL A 33 88.64 12.93 7.38
N ALA A 34 89.44 12.21 8.18
CA ALA A 34 89.25 10.79 8.45
C ALA A 34 87.87 10.50 9.10
N ASN A 35 87.46 11.30 10.09
CA ASN A 35 86.15 11.16 10.72
C ASN A 35 84.99 11.48 9.77
N THR A 36 85.14 12.50 8.93
CA THR A 36 84.11 12.91 7.96
C THR A 36 83.94 11.85 6.88
N VAL A 37 85.04 11.32 6.34
CA VAL A 37 85.02 10.21 5.38
C VAL A 37 84.36 8.98 6.00
N THR A 38 84.73 8.61 7.23
CA THR A 38 84.13 7.47 7.94
C THR A 38 82.61 7.65 8.12
N ARG A 39 82.17 8.86 8.50
CA ARG A 39 80.73 9.18 8.62
C ARG A 39 80.02 9.07 7.28
N LEU A 40 80.58 9.64 6.21
CA LEU A 40 79.99 9.56 4.87
C LEU A 40 79.92 8.10 4.37
N GLN A 41 80.95 7.29 4.63
CA GLN A 41 80.95 5.86 4.30
C GLN A 41 79.85 5.11 5.07
N LEU A 42 79.68 5.39 6.37
CA LEU A 42 78.60 4.80 7.16
C LEU A 42 77.22 5.21 6.63
N TYR A 43 77.03 6.48 6.28
CA TYR A 43 75.79 6.97 5.69
C TYR A 43 75.50 6.32 4.33
N MET A 44 76.51 6.20 3.47
CA MET A 44 76.37 5.51 2.17
C MET A 44 75.94 4.06 2.36
N LYS A 45 76.51 3.36 3.35
CA LYS A 45 76.13 2.00 3.71
C LYS A 45 74.69 1.93 4.25
N GLN A 46 74.30 2.85 5.12
CA GLN A 46 72.93 2.91 5.65
C GLN A 46 71.91 3.20 4.55
N LEU A 47 72.22 4.14 3.64
CA LEU A 47 71.35 4.46 2.52
C LEU A 47 71.21 3.28 1.56
N SER A 48 72.31 2.60 1.22
CA SER A 48 72.26 1.40 0.38
C SER A 48 71.40 0.32 1.03
N ASN A 49 71.61 0.03 2.31
CA ASN A 49 70.82 -0.97 3.01
C ASN A 49 69.33 -0.62 3.06
N SER A 50 68.99 0.65 3.32
CA SER A 50 67.58 1.10 3.35
C SER A 50 66.94 1.05 1.96
N LEU A 51 67.70 1.39 0.91
CA LEU A 51 67.25 1.27 -0.47
C LEU A 51 67.03 -0.20 -0.85
N ASP A 52 67.95 -1.09 -0.51
CA ASP A 52 67.85 -2.53 -0.78
C ASP A 52 66.66 -3.15 -0.04
N GLU A 53 66.46 -2.78 1.23
CA GLU A 53 65.32 -3.22 2.02
C GLU A 53 64.00 -2.74 1.39
N THR A 54 63.90 -1.45 1.05
CA THR A 54 62.71 -0.88 0.40
C THR A 54 62.45 -1.52 -0.95
N THR A 55 63.51 -1.73 -1.76
CA THR A 55 63.40 -2.36 -3.08
C THR A 55 62.93 -3.80 -2.94
N SER A 56 63.47 -4.56 -1.98
CA SER A 56 63.03 -5.93 -1.69
C SER A 56 61.55 -5.98 -1.25
N GLN A 57 61.12 -5.05 -0.40
CA GLN A 57 59.73 -4.92 0.01
C GLN A 57 58.80 -4.56 -1.18
N ILE A 58 59.23 -3.67 -2.06
CA ILE A 58 58.47 -3.30 -3.27
C ILE A 58 58.35 -4.51 -4.22
N VAL A 59 59.45 -5.21 -4.49
CA VAL A 59 59.48 -6.37 -5.38
C VAL A 59 58.59 -7.50 -4.85
N THR A 60 58.49 -7.66 -3.54
CA THR A 60 57.65 -8.70 -2.92
C THR A 60 56.17 -8.28 -2.79
N SER A 61 55.87 -6.99 -2.64
CA SER A 61 54.50 -6.51 -2.42
C SER A 61 53.73 -6.18 -3.71
N ILE A 62 54.39 -5.64 -4.75
CA ILE A 62 53.73 -5.29 -6.02
C ILE A 62 52.96 -6.45 -6.65
N PRO A 63 53.50 -7.68 -6.74
CA PRO A 63 52.77 -8.80 -7.33
C PRO A 63 51.47 -9.11 -6.60
N ARG A 64 51.46 -9.02 -5.26
CA ARG A 64 50.26 -9.22 -4.45
C ARG A 64 49.23 -8.13 -4.72
N VAL A 65 49.64 -6.86 -4.74
CA VAL A 65 48.73 -5.74 -5.02
C VAL A 65 48.14 -5.84 -6.43
N LEU A 66 48.92 -6.26 -7.43
CA LEU A 66 48.43 -6.49 -8.79
C LEU A 66 47.42 -7.64 -8.86
N GLN A 67 47.64 -8.71 -8.10
CA GLN A 67 46.70 -9.81 -7.99
C GLN A 67 45.37 -9.34 -7.35
N ASP A 68 45.44 -8.63 -6.23
CA ASP A 68 44.27 -8.11 -5.52
C ASP A 68 43.47 -7.14 -6.41
N ALA A 69 44.16 -6.24 -7.14
CA ALA A 69 43.52 -5.34 -8.10
C ALA A 69 42.83 -6.08 -9.25
N SER A 70 43.46 -7.14 -9.76
CA SER A 70 42.87 -7.98 -10.81
C SER A 70 41.64 -8.74 -10.32
N GLN A 71 41.68 -9.24 -9.07
CA GLN A 71 40.53 -9.89 -8.46
C GLN A 71 39.37 -8.92 -8.25
N LEU A 72 39.64 -7.71 -7.73
CA LEU A 72 38.63 -6.66 -7.58
C LEU A 72 38.00 -6.27 -8.92
N GLN A 73 38.79 -6.20 -9.99
CA GLN A 73 38.27 -5.94 -11.33
C GLN A 73 37.28 -7.04 -11.78
N LEU A 74 37.63 -8.31 -11.56
CA LEU A 74 36.76 -9.44 -11.90
C LEU A 74 35.46 -9.43 -11.08
N GLU A 75 35.58 -9.21 -9.77
CA GLU A 75 34.42 -9.11 -8.87
C GLU A 75 33.51 -7.93 -9.25
N GLY A 76 34.08 -6.78 -9.61
CA GLY A 76 33.34 -5.62 -10.09
C GLY A 76 32.59 -5.90 -11.40
N ALA A 77 33.23 -6.59 -12.35
CA ALA A 77 32.59 -7.00 -13.60
C ALA A 77 31.43 -7.98 -13.35
N LEU A 78 31.62 -8.96 -12.46
CA LEU A 78 30.58 -9.91 -12.08
C LEU A 78 29.41 -9.21 -11.38
N LEU A 79 29.70 -8.25 -10.49
CA LEU A 79 28.68 -7.46 -9.82
C LEU A 79 27.86 -6.65 -10.81
N HIS A 80 28.51 -6.02 -11.79
CA HIS A 80 27.83 -5.27 -12.85
C HIS A 80 26.89 -6.17 -13.66
N GLN A 81 27.34 -7.37 -14.05
CA GLN A 81 26.49 -8.35 -14.73
C GLN A 81 25.29 -8.79 -13.88
N LYS A 82 25.51 -9.05 -12.58
CA LYS A 82 24.43 -9.41 -11.65
C LYS A 82 23.41 -8.27 -11.50
N LEU A 83 23.87 -7.03 -11.40
CA LEU A 83 22.98 -5.86 -11.34
C LEU A 83 22.15 -5.71 -12.61
N GLY A 84 22.73 -5.87 -13.79
CA GLY A 84 21.96 -5.84 -15.04
C GLY A 84 20.93 -6.96 -15.14
N THR A 85 21.25 -8.16 -14.64
CA THR A 85 20.29 -9.27 -14.57
C THR A 85 19.15 -8.97 -13.57
N LEU A 86 19.48 -8.40 -12.40
CA LEU A 86 18.50 -8.04 -11.39
C LEU A 86 17.56 -6.94 -11.90
N GLU A 87 18.09 -5.93 -12.61
CA GLU A 87 17.31 -4.87 -13.24
C GLU A 87 16.28 -5.44 -14.23
N GLN A 88 16.70 -6.38 -15.09
CA GLN A 88 15.80 -7.07 -16.02
C GLN A 88 14.73 -7.89 -15.29
N GLN A 89 15.08 -8.57 -14.20
CA GLN A 89 14.12 -9.34 -13.40
C GLN A 89 13.10 -8.41 -12.73
N VAL A 90 13.54 -7.28 -12.17
CA VAL A 90 12.64 -6.29 -11.56
C VAL A 90 11.67 -5.75 -12.60
N GLN A 91 12.16 -5.36 -13.79
CA GLN A 91 11.31 -4.89 -14.86
C GLN A 91 10.27 -5.94 -15.29
N GLY A 92 10.68 -7.21 -15.43
CA GLY A 92 9.75 -8.30 -15.75
C GLY A 92 8.70 -8.52 -14.66
N VAL A 93 9.08 -8.41 -13.38
CA VAL A 93 8.14 -8.48 -12.26
C VAL A 93 7.19 -7.29 -12.24
N GLU A 94 7.65 -6.08 -12.50
CA GLU A 94 6.80 -4.88 -12.58
C GLU A 94 5.77 -5.01 -13.71
N GLU A 95 6.18 -5.48 -14.89
CA GLU A 95 5.28 -5.71 -16.02
C GLU A 95 4.23 -6.79 -15.69
N GLN A 96 4.67 -7.96 -15.19
CA GLN A 96 3.77 -9.05 -14.84
C GLN A 96 2.82 -8.66 -13.69
N THR A 97 3.31 -7.92 -12.70
CA THR A 97 2.50 -7.41 -11.58
C THR A 97 1.49 -6.39 -12.08
N GLY A 98 1.89 -5.48 -12.97
CA GLY A 98 1.00 -4.51 -13.60
C GLY A 98 -0.14 -5.17 -14.39
N HIS A 99 0.16 -6.23 -15.16
CA HIS A 99 -0.85 -7.02 -15.85
C HIS A 99 -1.79 -7.76 -14.88
N SER A 100 -1.24 -8.31 -13.79
CA SER A 100 -2.02 -9.01 -12.77
C SER A 100 -2.95 -8.07 -12.02
N ILE A 101 -2.49 -6.88 -11.65
CA ILE A 101 -3.30 -5.84 -11.00
C ILE A 101 -4.44 -5.37 -11.92
N LYS A 102 -4.17 -5.12 -13.20
CA LYS A 102 -5.23 -4.75 -14.17
C LYS A 102 -6.27 -5.86 -14.31
N SER A 103 -5.84 -7.11 -14.32
CA SER A 103 -6.74 -8.27 -14.39
C SER A 103 -7.60 -8.40 -13.13
N LEU A 104 -7.01 -8.21 -11.95
CA LEU A 104 -7.73 -8.18 -10.67
C LEU A 104 -8.75 -7.05 -10.62
N GLN A 105 -8.39 -5.85 -11.07
CA GLN A 105 -9.33 -4.71 -11.14
C GLN A 105 -10.53 -5.03 -12.04
N LYS A 106 -10.29 -5.68 -13.19
CA LYS A 106 -11.38 -6.10 -14.09
C LYS A 106 -12.28 -7.14 -13.43
N ILE A 107 -11.71 -8.10 -12.71
CA ILE A 107 -12.47 -9.12 -11.97
C ILE A 107 -13.28 -8.47 -10.85
N ASP A 108 -12.70 -7.53 -10.10
CA ASP A 108 -13.38 -6.81 -9.04
C ASP A 108 -14.58 -5.99 -9.57
N GLN A 109 -14.39 -5.28 -10.69
CA GLN A 109 -15.48 -4.56 -11.34
C GLN A 109 -16.60 -5.51 -11.82
N LEU A 110 -16.25 -6.68 -12.37
CA LEU A 110 -17.24 -7.68 -12.76
C LEU A 110 -17.96 -8.26 -11.53
N LYS A 111 -17.24 -8.52 -10.44
CA LYS A 111 -17.81 -9.00 -9.18
C LYS A 111 -18.78 -7.98 -8.60
N SER A 112 -18.40 -6.71 -8.49
CA SER A 112 -19.28 -5.65 -8.00
C SER A 112 -20.54 -5.51 -8.86
N ARG A 113 -20.41 -5.56 -10.20
CA ARG A 113 -21.57 -5.56 -11.09
C ARG A 113 -22.48 -6.76 -10.89
N LEU A 114 -21.90 -7.93 -10.66
CA LEU A 114 -22.65 -9.17 -10.43
C LEU A 114 -23.35 -9.17 -9.07
N GLU A 115 -22.69 -8.68 -8.02
CA GLU A 115 -23.28 -8.51 -6.69
C GLU A 115 -24.43 -7.51 -6.73
N ASN A 116 -24.27 -6.40 -7.44
CA ASN A 116 -25.35 -5.43 -7.65
C ASN A 116 -26.53 -6.06 -8.41
N ALA A 117 -26.27 -6.75 -9.53
CA ALA A 117 -27.31 -7.43 -10.29
C ALA A 117 -28.02 -8.51 -9.48
N ALA A 118 -27.29 -9.29 -8.69
CA ALA A 118 -27.86 -10.31 -7.81
C ALA A 118 -28.72 -9.68 -6.70
N SER A 119 -28.29 -8.55 -6.13
CA SER A 119 -29.07 -7.80 -5.14
C SER A 119 -30.37 -7.27 -5.75
N THR A 120 -30.30 -6.66 -6.93
CA THR A 120 -31.49 -6.16 -7.64
C THR A 120 -32.44 -7.29 -8.01
N LEU A 121 -31.94 -8.43 -8.49
CA LEU A 121 -32.75 -9.62 -8.79
C LEU A 121 -33.44 -10.16 -7.54
N ARG A 122 -32.71 -10.28 -6.42
CA ARG A 122 -33.28 -10.76 -5.16
C ARG A 122 -34.39 -9.85 -4.65
N GLU A 123 -34.20 -8.54 -4.75
CA GLU A 123 -35.24 -7.59 -4.34
C GLU A 123 -36.43 -7.63 -5.32
N ALA A 124 -36.19 -7.86 -6.61
CA ALA A 124 -37.26 -8.09 -7.59
C ALA A 124 -38.06 -9.37 -7.29
N ASP A 125 -37.41 -10.48 -6.93
CA ASP A 125 -38.08 -11.72 -6.54
C ASP A 125 -38.90 -11.53 -5.24
N LYS A 126 -38.33 -10.82 -4.27
CA LYS A 126 -39.02 -10.46 -3.02
C LYS A 126 -40.26 -9.61 -3.29
N TRP A 127 -40.16 -8.63 -4.19
CA TRP A 127 -41.29 -7.82 -4.64
C TRP A 127 -42.41 -8.69 -5.22
N VAL A 128 -42.07 -9.62 -6.13
CA VAL A 128 -43.06 -10.51 -6.76
C VAL A 128 -43.75 -11.39 -5.71
N ALA A 129 -42.98 -12.00 -4.80
CA ALA A 129 -43.55 -12.83 -3.73
C ALA A 129 -44.51 -12.05 -2.81
N LEU A 130 -44.14 -10.81 -2.44
CA LEU A 130 -44.99 -9.93 -1.63
C LEU A 130 -46.24 -9.49 -2.39
N ALA A 131 -46.10 -9.14 -3.68
CA ALA A 131 -47.24 -8.74 -4.51
C ALA A 131 -48.26 -9.87 -4.67
N THR A 132 -47.80 -11.11 -4.94
CA THR A 132 -48.68 -12.28 -5.02
C THR A 132 -49.36 -12.57 -3.68
N SER A 133 -48.62 -12.53 -2.56
CA SER A 133 -49.22 -12.73 -1.24
C SER A 133 -50.28 -11.67 -0.91
N LEU A 134 -50.06 -10.42 -1.29
CA LEU A 134 -51.02 -9.34 -1.06
C LEU A 134 -52.28 -9.52 -1.94
N GLU A 135 -52.11 -9.92 -3.20
CA GLU A 135 -53.19 -10.25 -4.11
C GLU A 135 -54.05 -11.41 -3.57
N ASP A 136 -53.41 -12.48 -3.08
CA ASP A 136 -54.10 -13.64 -2.47
C ASP A 136 -54.93 -13.24 -1.23
N ILE A 137 -54.40 -12.34 -0.37
CA ILE A 137 -55.14 -11.84 0.80
C ILE A 137 -56.30 -10.93 0.38
N LEU A 138 -56.10 -10.12 -0.66
CA LEU A 138 -57.16 -9.28 -1.23
C LEU A 138 -58.29 -10.13 -1.85
N GLU A 139 -57.96 -11.22 -2.55
CA GLU A 139 -58.95 -12.16 -3.11
C GLU A 139 -59.68 -12.98 -2.04
N ALA A 140 -58.99 -13.38 -0.97
CA ALA A 140 -59.58 -14.07 0.16
C ALA A 140 -60.52 -13.19 1.02
N GLY A 141 -60.51 -11.87 0.78
CA GLY A 141 -61.27 -10.86 1.52
C GLY A 141 -60.49 -10.33 2.72
N VAL A 142 -60.47 -9.00 2.88
CA VAL A 142 -59.67 -8.35 3.93
C VAL A 142 -60.12 -8.84 5.31
N PRO A 143 -59.22 -9.45 6.09
CA PRO A 143 -59.59 -10.00 7.39
C PRO A 143 -59.88 -8.86 8.38
N THR A 144 -61.03 -8.93 9.04
CA THR A 144 -61.46 -8.02 10.13
C THR A 144 -60.80 -8.31 11.48
N GLN A 145 -59.82 -9.24 11.50
CA GLN A 145 -59.03 -9.59 12.69
C GLN A 145 -57.78 -8.70 12.76
N LYS A 146 -57.54 -8.08 13.91
CA LYS A 146 -56.44 -7.13 14.15
C LYS A 146 -55.06 -7.69 13.77
N GLU A 147 -54.79 -8.95 14.08
CA GLU A 147 -53.50 -9.63 13.82
C GLU A 147 -53.21 -9.74 12.32
N LYS A 148 -54.21 -10.09 11.51
CA LYS A 148 -54.03 -10.21 10.04
C LYS A 148 -53.97 -8.87 9.33
N LEU A 149 -54.56 -7.82 9.93
CA LEU A 149 -54.42 -6.44 9.44
C LEU A 149 -53.02 -5.90 9.72
N GLU A 150 -52.42 -6.24 10.87
CA GLU A 150 -51.02 -5.91 11.20
C GLU A 150 -50.04 -6.64 10.24
N GLU A 151 -50.24 -7.93 9.96
CA GLU A 151 -49.43 -8.67 8.97
C GLU A 151 -49.50 -8.04 7.58
N LEU A 152 -50.68 -7.60 7.15
CA LEU A 152 -50.87 -6.95 5.86
C LEU A 152 -50.18 -5.58 5.80
N ALA A 153 -50.25 -4.79 6.87
CA ALA A 153 -49.54 -3.51 6.96
C ALA A 153 -48.01 -3.71 6.94
N GLU A 154 -47.51 -4.76 7.58
CA GLU A 154 -46.09 -5.14 7.54
C GLU A 154 -45.67 -5.58 6.14
N GLN A 155 -46.50 -6.34 5.42
CA GLN A 155 -46.26 -6.72 4.02
C GLN A 155 -46.22 -5.52 3.08
N VAL A 156 -47.16 -4.58 3.20
CA VAL A 156 -47.16 -3.34 2.39
C VAL A 156 -45.94 -2.48 2.72
N THR A 157 -45.54 -2.39 3.98
CA THR A 157 -44.33 -1.65 4.39
C THR A 157 -43.07 -2.32 3.84
N ALA A 158 -42.97 -3.65 3.91
CA ALA A 158 -41.86 -4.42 3.36
C ALA A 158 -41.79 -4.33 1.82
N MET A 159 -42.94 -4.24 1.16
CA MET A 159 -43.05 -4.02 -0.28
C MET A 159 -42.61 -2.60 -0.62
N THR A 160 -43.05 -1.58 0.12
CA THR A 160 -42.62 -0.18 -0.11
C THR A 160 -41.11 -0.02 0.07
N ALA A 161 -40.53 -0.64 1.11
CA ALA A 161 -39.07 -0.68 1.31
C ALA A 161 -38.33 -1.43 0.18
N SER A 162 -38.95 -2.46 -0.38
CA SER A 162 -38.46 -3.18 -1.56
C SER A 162 -38.46 -2.28 -2.79
N LEU A 163 -39.52 -1.50 -3.02
CA LEU A 163 -39.59 -0.53 -4.13
C LEU A 163 -38.47 0.52 -4.06
N GLU A 164 -38.22 1.08 -2.87
CA GLU A 164 -37.18 2.10 -2.66
C GLU A 164 -35.79 1.55 -2.99
N ALA A 165 -35.52 0.29 -2.62
CA ALA A 165 -34.29 -0.41 -2.95
C ALA A 165 -34.15 -0.74 -4.46
N LEU A 166 -35.25 -0.73 -5.22
CA LEU A 166 -35.28 -0.89 -6.68
C LEU A 166 -35.36 0.43 -7.47
N SER A 167 -35.14 1.58 -6.83
CA SER A 167 -35.25 2.91 -7.45
C SER A 167 -34.40 3.12 -8.71
N ASP A 168 -33.28 2.43 -8.84
CA ASP A 168 -32.41 2.47 -10.03
C ASP A 168 -32.80 1.49 -11.16
N SER A 169 -33.87 0.71 -10.98
CA SER A 169 -34.33 -0.27 -11.98
C SER A 169 -35.30 0.35 -13.00
N SER A 170 -35.22 -0.07 -14.27
CA SER A 170 -36.10 0.39 -15.36
C SER A 170 -37.59 0.13 -15.11
N ASP A 171 -37.90 -0.82 -14.23
CA ASP A 171 -39.26 -1.29 -13.97
C ASP A 171 -39.89 -0.59 -12.74
N TYR A 172 -39.19 0.38 -12.16
CA TYR A 172 -39.61 1.12 -10.96
C TYR A 172 -40.98 1.77 -11.13
N GLU A 173 -41.22 2.50 -12.23
CA GLU A 173 -42.51 3.17 -12.47
C GLU A 173 -43.67 2.19 -12.64
N MET A 174 -43.41 1.03 -13.27
CA MET A 174 -44.43 -0.02 -13.43
C MET A 174 -44.79 -0.66 -12.09
N LYS A 175 -43.79 -0.97 -11.26
CA LYS A 175 -43.99 -1.54 -9.91
C LYS A 175 -44.65 -0.54 -8.96
N ARG A 176 -44.31 0.74 -9.08
CA ARG A 176 -44.94 1.83 -8.32
C ARG A 176 -46.44 1.95 -8.65
N MET A 177 -46.80 1.89 -9.93
CA MET A 177 -48.20 1.89 -10.37
C MET A 177 -48.98 0.65 -9.88
N GLN A 178 -48.31 -0.52 -9.83
CA GLN A 178 -48.90 -1.74 -9.25
C GLN A 178 -49.18 -1.57 -7.75
N LEU A 179 -48.24 -1.01 -6.99
CA LEU A 179 -48.44 -0.74 -5.56
C LEU A 179 -49.57 0.26 -5.31
N GLU A 180 -49.67 1.33 -6.10
CA GLU A 180 -50.75 2.30 -6.01
C GLU A 180 -52.11 1.65 -6.29
N THR A 181 -52.17 0.75 -7.29
CA THR A 181 -53.39 -0.02 -7.59
C THR A 181 -53.78 -0.96 -6.44
N LEU A 182 -52.80 -1.65 -5.85
CA LEU A 182 -53.03 -2.53 -4.70
C LEU A 182 -53.45 -1.74 -3.46
N TYR A 183 -52.88 -0.55 -3.24
CA TYR A 183 -53.26 0.35 -2.16
C TYR A 183 -54.71 0.81 -2.31
N ASN A 184 -55.11 1.24 -3.51
CA ASN A 184 -56.48 1.65 -3.81
C ASN A 184 -57.48 0.51 -3.63
N ARG A 185 -57.11 -0.72 -3.99
CA ARG A 185 -57.96 -1.91 -3.78
C ARG A 185 -58.07 -2.27 -2.30
N LEU A 186 -56.99 -2.14 -1.55
CA LEU A 186 -57.00 -2.33 -0.10
C LEU A 186 -57.91 -1.31 0.58
N GLU A 187 -57.80 -0.04 0.22
CA GLU A 187 -58.65 1.04 0.74
C GLU A 187 -60.13 0.78 0.43
N ALA A 188 -60.43 0.33 -0.80
CA ALA A 188 -61.78 -0.03 -1.20
C ALA A 188 -62.32 -1.27 -0.48
N ALA A 189 -61.46 -2.22 -0.08
CA ALA A 189 -61.86 -3.43 0.64
C ALA A 189 -61.96 -3.23 2.16
N ILE A 190 -61.21 -2.28 2.74
CA ILE A 190 -61.30 -1.90 4.16
C ILE A 190 -62.46 -0.92 4.41
N SER A 191 -62.76 -0.03 3.46
CA SER A 191 -63.79 1.00 3.62
C SER A 191 -65.17 0.43 4.02
N PRO A 192 -65.73 -0.60 3.35
CA PRO A 192 -67.02 -1.19 3.71
C PRO A 192 -67.07 -1.83 5.11
N PRO A 193 -66.17 -2.76 5.50
CA PRO A 193 -66.21 -3.38 6.83
C PRO A 193 -65.92 -2.39 7.96
N LEU A 194 -65.14 -1.34 7.71
CA LEU A 194 -64.90 -0.27 8.67
C LEU A 194 -66.15 0.61 8.85
N LEU A 195 -66.86 0.92 7.75
CA LEU A 195 -68.15 1.61 7.81
C LEU A 195 -69.22 0.75 8.50
N GLU A 196 -69.25 -0.56 8.26
CA GLU A 196 -70.13 -1.50 8.98
C GLU A 196 -69.79 -1.57 10.47
N ALA A 197 -68.51 -1.63 10.83
CA ALA A 197 -68.09 -1.61 12.24
C ALA A 197 -68.45 -0.28 12.92
N LEU A 198 -68.26 0.86 12.25
CA LEU A 198 -68.65 2.19 12.74
C LEU A 198 -70.17 2.32 12.90
N THR A 199 -70.94 1.88 11.92
CA THR A 199 -72.40 1.90 11.98
C THR A 199 -72.95 0.95 13.04
N GLN A 200 -72.33 -0.21 13.26
CA GLN A 200 -72.65 -1.09 14.39
C GLN A 200 -72.25 -0.48 15.75
N MET A 201 -71.14 0.25 15.82
CA MET A 201 -70.72 0.95 17.04
C MET A 201 -71.66 2.12 17.38
N ASP A 202 -72.11 2.87 16.38
CA ASP A 202 -73.12 3.92 16.54
C ASP A 202 -74.50 3.33 16.89
N ALA A 203 -74.90 2.22 16.29
CA ALA A 203 -76.12 1.49 16.68
C ALA A 203 -76.04 0.93 18.12
N GLY A 204 -74.86 0.50 18.55
CA GLY A 204 -74.58 0.07 19.92
C GLY A 204 -74.70 1.20 20.95
N LYS A 205 -74.27 2.42 20.60
CA LYS A 205 -74.48 3.62 21.42
C LYS A 205 -75.96 4.03 21.51
N TYR A 206 -76.75 3.82 20.46
CA TYR A 206 -78.19 4.11 20.51
C TYR A 206 -78.99 3.12 21.36
N ASN A 207 -78.56 1.85 21.44
CA ASN A 207 -79.22 0.84 22.29
C ASN A 207 -78.88 0.96 23.78
N THR A 208 -77.72 1.49 24.15
CA THR A 208 -77.38 1.75 25.56
C THR A 208 -78.10 2.97 26.13
N ILE A 209 -78.44 3.95 25.30
CA ILE A 209 -79.23 5.12 25.72
C ILE A 209 -80.69 4.74 25.97
N LYS A 210 -81.30 3.85 25.17
CA LYS A 210 -82.69 3.39 25.41
C LYS A 210 -82.85 2.44 26.60
N ALA A 211 -81.80 1.72 27.01
CA ALA A 211 -81.84 0.86 28.19
C ALA A 211 -81.74 1.64 29.52
N GLY A 212 -81.23 2.89 29.49
CA GLY A 212 -81.14 3.76 30.67
C GLY A 212 -82.45 4.44 31.08
N ASP A 213 -83.39 4.63 30.15
CA ASP A 213 -84.65 5.37 30.38
C ASP A 213 -85.86 4.48 30.71
N SER A 214 -85.69 3.18 30.95
CA SER A 214 -86.80 2.25 31.26
C SER A 214 -86.78 1.61 32.65
N ILE A 215 -86.02 2.15 33.61
CA ILE A 215 -86.10 1.73 35.03
C ILE A 215 -86.27 2.95 35.93
N SER A 216 -87.49 3.48 35.99
CA SER A 216 -88.01 4.26 37.12
C SER A 216 -89.53 4.34 37.02
N ILE A 217 -90.23 3.26 37.37
CA ILE A 217 -91.46 3.25 38.19
C ILE A 217 -91.46 1.93 38.97
#